data_AF-S2RCT5-F1
#
_entry.id   AF-S2RCT5-F1
#
_cell.length_a   1.000
_cell.length_b   1.000
_cell.length_c   1.000
_cell.angle_alpha   90.00
_cell.angle_beta   90.00
_cell.angle_gamma   90.00
#
_symmetry.space_group_name_H-M   'P 1'
#
loop_
_entity.id
_entity.type
_entity.pdbx_description
1 polymer ?
#
loop_
_entity_poly.entity_id
_entity_poly.type
_entity_poly.pdbx_seq_one_letter_code
_entity_poly.pdbx_strand_id
1 'polypeptide(L)'
;MPEVKKFEAGTYDVIVVGAGHAGSEAALAAARMGQKTLLLTISLEMLAFMPCNPSLGGPAKGIVVREIDALGGEMGKNIDRTYIQMRMLNTGKGPAVRALRAQADKAAYHRSMKHVIENTPNLDLRQGLAIEVLVENGQAVGIVAATGAMYRAKSVVLTAGTSSRGKIIIGELMYSSGPNNSLPSIKLSENLEQLGFKLRRFKTGTPPRVNGNTIDFDKTEEQHGDKTPNHFSFTTPDSVYLKDQLSCWMTYTNATTHQIIRDNLDRAPMFSGVIKGVGPRYCPSIEDKIVRFADKPRHQLFLEPEGRDTSEYYCR
;
A
#
# COMPACT_ATOMS: atom_id res chain seq x y z
N MET A 1 -25.82 -5.87 -21.08
CA MET A 1 -25.50 -7.05 -20.24
C MET A 1 -26.77 -7.48 -19.55
N PRO A 2 -27.08 -8.78 -19.45
CA PRO A 2 -28.25 -9.26 -18.73
C PRO A 2 -28.19 -8.81 -17.26
N GLU A 3 -29.37 -8.54 -16.69
CA GLU A 3 -29.49 -8.14 -15.29
C GLU A 3 -29.09 -9.31 -14.39
N VAL A 4 -28.13 -9.07 -13.48
CA VAL A 4 -27.67 -10.09 -12.55
C VAL A 4 -28.68 -10.18 -11.41
N LYS A 5 -29.34 -11.34 -11.28
CA LYS A 5 -30.33 -11.59 -10.23
C LYS A 5 -29.68 -11.48 -8.84
N LYS A 6 -30.23 -10.61 -7.99
CA LYS A 6 -29.79 -10.47 -6.59
C LYS A 6 -30.29 -11.64 -5.73
N PHE A 7 -29.49 -12.09 -4.77
CA PHE A 7 -29.85 -13.15 -3.81
C PHE A 7 -29.20 -12.91 -2.44
N GLU A 8 -29.88 -13.29 -1.36
CA GLU A 8 -29.34 -13.18 0.01
C GLU A 8 -28.22 -14.22 0.22
N ALA A 9 -27.04 -13.77 0.62
CA ALA A 9 -25.82 -14.58 0.68
C ALA A 9 -25.24 -14.71 2.10
N GLY A 10 -25.72 -13.93 3.07
CA GLY A 10 -25.36 -14.06 4.47
C GLY A 10 -25.49 -12.77 5.27
N THR A 11 -25.55 -12.92 6.59
CA THR A 11 -25.60 -11.81 7.55
C THR A 11 -24.35 -11.80 8.43
N TYR A 12 -23.80 -10.61 8.59
CA TYR A 12 -22.60 -10.28 9.35
C TYR A 12 -22.88 -9.13 10.32
N ASP A 13 -22.03 -8.93 11.31
CA ASP A 13 -22.05 -7.71 12.12
C ASP A 13 -21.33 -6.58 11.38
N VAL A 14 -20.15 -6.88 10.82
CA VAL A 14 -19.29 -5.93 10.09
C VAL A 14 -18.91 -6.49 8.73
N ILE A 15 -19.06 -5.69 7.69
CA ILE A 15 -18.48 -5.97 6.36
C ILE A 15 -17.37 -4.97 6.07
N VAL A 16 -16.19 -5.46 5.72
CA VAL A 16 -15.05 -4.66 5.27
C VAL A 16 -14.82 -4.91 3.78
N VAL A 17 -14.81 -3.84 2.98
CA VAL A 17 -14.63 -3.91 1.51
C VAL A 17 -13.24 -3.42 1.12
N GLY A 18 -12.38 -4.35 0.75
CA GLY A 18 -11.03 -4.12 0.24
C GLY A 18 -9.97 -4.55 1.26
N ALA A 19 -9.27 -5.65 0.98
CA ALA A 19 -8.27 -6.22 1.88
C ALA A 19 -6.86 -5.61 1.71
N GLY A 20 -6.77 -4.29 1.53
CA GLY A 20 -5.49 -3.57 1.66
C GLY A 20 -5.13 -3.34 3.14
N HIS A 21 -4.02 -2.64 3.42
CA HIS A 21 -3.54 -2.39 4.79
C HIS A 21 -4.63 -1.94 5.78
N ALA A 22 -5.45 -0.95 5.39
CA ALA A 22 -6.54 -0.46 6.23
C ALA A 22 -7.65 -1.49 6.44
N GLY A 23 -8.01 -2.25 5.40
CA GLY A 23 -9.06 -3.26 5.50
C GLY A 23 -8.63 -4.48 6.29
N SER A 24 -7.36 -4.88 6.20
CA SER A 24 -6.78 -5.93 7.02
C SER A 24 -6.88 -5.59 8.52
N GLU A 25 -6.45 -4.41 8.93
CA GLU A 25 -6.55 -4.00 10.34
C GLU A 25 -8.01 -3.83 10.80
N ALA A 26 -8.87 -3.22 9.96
CA ALA A 26 -10.28 -3.05 10.31
C ALA A 26 -11.01 -4.39 10.50
N ALA A 27 -10.76 -5.36 9.62
CA ALA A 27 -11.38 -6.67 9.68
C ALA A 27 -10.85 -7.49 10.87
N LEU A 28 -9.54 -7.48 11.10
CA LEU A 28 -8.94 -8.15 12.26
C LEU A 28 -9.43 -7.54 13.57
N ALA A 29 -9.53 -6.21 13.67
CA ALA A 29 -10.05 -5.54 14.85
C ALA A 29 -11.48 -5.96 15.16
N ALA A 30 -12.40 -5.87 14.17
CA ALA A 30 -13.79 -6.27 14.35
C ALA A 30 -13.93 -7.74 14.77
N ALA A 31 -13.23 -8.65 14.09
CA ALA A 31 -13.27 -10.07 14.39
C ALA A 31 -12.70 -10.42 15.78
N ARG A 32 -11.59 -9.79 16.18
CA ARG A 32 -10.98 -9.95 17.51
C ARG A 32 -11.84 -9.38 18.64
N MET A 33 -12.70 -8.41 18.33
CA MET A 33 -13.75 -7.92 19.24
C MET A 33 -15.01 -8.81 19.27
N GLY A 34 -14.96 -10.00 18.67
CA GLY A 34 -16.03 -10.99 18.69
C GLY A 34 -17.15 -10.74 17.67
N GLN A 35 -16.97 -9.82 16.74
CA GLN A 35 -17.99 -9.53 15.72
C GLN A 35 -17.84 -10.47 14.52
N LYS A 36 -18.97 -11.03 14.03
CA LYS A 36 -18.95 -11.82 12.81
C LYS A 36 -18.65 -10.92 11.62
N THR A 37 -17.47 -11.08 11.03
CA THR A 37 -16.90 -10.13 10.08
C THR A 37 -16.68 -10.76 8.72
N LEU A 38 -17.08 -10.07 7.65
CA LEU A 38 -16.74 -10.43 6.27
C LEU A 38 -15.70 -9.45 5.74
N LEU A 39 -14.55 -9.96 5.30
CA LEU A 39 -13.56 -9.20 4.53
C LEU A 39 -13.67 -9.58 3.04
N LEU A 40 -14.21 -8.67 2.24
CA LEU A 40 -14.35 -8.84 0.80
C LEU A 40 -13.18 -8.19 0.06
N THR A 41 -12.56 -8.90 -0.89
CA THR A 41 -11.47 -8.36 -1.71
C THR A 41 -11.57 -8.80 -3.17
N ILE A 42 -11.12 -7.95 -4.10
CA ILE A 42 -11.13 -8.24 -5.54
C ILE A 42 -10.23 -9.44 -5.87
N SER A 43 -9.10 -9.56 -5.18
CA SER A 43 -8.13 -10.63 -5.35
C SER A 43 -7.56 -11.03 -4.00
N LEU A 44 -7.54 -12.33 -3.71
CA LEU A 44 -6.92 -12.88 -2.50
C LEU A 44 -5.39 -12.75 -2.56
N GLU A 45 -4.79 -12.84 -3.75
CA GLU A 45 -3.35 -12.70 -3.99
C GLU A 45 -2.82 -11.27 -3.79
N MET A 46 -3.73 -10.28 -3.74
CA MET A 46 -3.39 -8.87 -3.55
C MET A 46 -3.68 -8.38 -2.12
N LEU A 47 -3.97 -9.29 -1.19
CA LEU A 47 -4.25 -8.96 0.21
C LEU A 47 -3.05 -8.27 0.87
N ALA A 48 -3.23 -7.11 1.48
CA ALA A 48 -2.16 -6.32 2.08
C ALA A 48 -0.93 -6.14 1.17
N PHE A 49 -1.14 -6.15 -0.15
CA PHE A 49 -0.09 -5.94 -1.13
C PHE A 49 0.52 -4.55 -0.95
N MET A 50 1.83 -4.45 -1.16
CA MET A 50 2.60 -3.20 -1.10
C MET A 50 2.85 -2.66 -2.52
N PRO A 51 1.94 -1.88 -3.11
CA PRO A 51 2.02 -1.44 -4.52
C PRO A 51 3.12 -0.41 -4.80
N CYS A 52 3.68 0.18 -3.75
CA CYS A 52 4.66 1.25 -3.82
C CYS A 52 5.99 0.72 -3.24
N ASN A 53 6.53 1.40 -2.24
CA ASN A 53 7.79 1.08 -1.61
C ASN A 53 7.75 -0.26 -0.83
N PRO A 54 8.78 -1.12 -0.91
CA PRO A 54 8.95 -2.32 -0.08
C PRO A 54 9.32 -2.00 1.38
N SER A 55 8.71 -1.01 2.03
CA SER A 55 9.04 -0.69 3.44
C SER A 55 7.86 -0.24 4.28
N LEU A 56 7.97 -0.51 5.58
CA LEU A 56 7.17 0.11 6.63
C LEU A 56 8.02 0.99 7.55
N GLY A 57 7.36 1.96 8.15
CA GLY A 57 7.99 2.92 9.05
C GLY A 57 8.67 4.11 8.37
N GLY A 58 9.64 4.69 9.05
CA GLY A 58 10.20 6.02 8.77
C GLY A 58 9.74 7.07 9.81
N PRO A 59 10.15 8.35 9.68
CA PRO A 59 10.05 9.35 10.75
C PRO A 59 8.70 9.42 11.49
N ALA A 60 7.60 9.58 10.77
CA ALA A 60 6.26 9.57 11.38
C ALA A 60 5.61 8.18 11.32
N LYS A 61 5.75 7.51 10.19
CA LYS A 61 5.11 6.21 9.93
C LYS A 61 5.54 5.15 10.94
N GLY A 62 6.79 5.18 11.40
CA GLY A 62 7.31 4.16 12.30
C GLY A 62 6.64 4.22 13.68
N ILE A 63 6.34 5.42 14.15
CA ILE A 63 5.59 5.66 15.38
C ILE A 63 4.17 5.10 15.23
N VAL A 64 3.49 5.44 14.13
CA VAL A 64 2.13 4.95 13.86
C VAL A 64 2.05 3.42 13.80
N VAL A 65 3.05 2.75 13.22
CA VAL A 65 3.09 1.26 13.23
C VAL A 65 3.18 0.73 14.66
N ARG A 66 3.98 1.37 15.53
CA ARG A 66 4.05 0.98 16.96
C ARG A 66 2.75 1.27 17.70
N GLU A 67 2.08 2.37 17.40
CA GLU A 67 0.77 2.70 17.98
C GLU A 67 -0.30 1.67 17.56
N ILE A 68 -0.31 1.27 16.28
CA ILE A 68 -1.19 0.18 15.80
C ILE A 68 -0.92 -1.11 16.58
N ASP A 69 0.35 -1.47 16.78
CA ASP A 69 0.71 -2.65 17.57
C ASP A 69 0.26 -2.55 19.03
N ALA A 70 0.46 -1.39 19.67
CA ALA A 70 0.02 -1.14 21.05
C ALA A 70 -1.50 -1.26 21.21
N LEU A 71 -2.27 -0.94 20.17
CA LEU A 71 -3.72 -1.11 20.12
C LEU A 71 -4.16 -2.56 19.80
N GLY A 72 -3.22 -3.48 19.59
CA GLY A 72 -3.50 -4.89 19.28
C GLY A 72 -3.65 -5.21 17.79
N GLY A 73 -3.25 -4.27 16.92
CA GLY A 73 -3.20 -4.48 15.47
C GLY A 73 -2.13 -5.49 15.04
N GLU A 74 -2.11 -5.80 13.74
CA GLU A 74 -1.24 -6.84 13.18
C GLU A 74 -0.01 -6.29 12.44
N MET A 75 -0.05 -5.05 11.97
CA MET A 75 0.97 -4.46 11.11
C MET A 75 2.40 -4.59 11.67
N GLY A 76 2.58 -4.32 12.97
CA GLY A 76 3.88 -4.43 13.65
C GLY A 76 4.40 -5.87 13.73
N LYS A 77 3.54 -6.81 14.12
CA LYS A 77 3.86 -8.24 14.15
C LYS A 77 4.15 -8.80 12.77
N ASN A 78 3.38 -8.38 11.77
CA ASN A 78 3.53 -8.87 10.40
C ASN A 78 4.85 -8.42 9.78
N ILE A 79 5.25 -7.15 9.97
CA ILE A 79 6.55 -6.69 9.47
C ILE A 79 7.71 -7.34 10.20
N ASP A 80 7.61 -7.54 11.52
CA ASP A 80 8.67 -8.21 12.29
C ASP A 80 8.90 -9.66 11.85
N ARG A 81 7.88 -10.35 11.30
CA ARG A 81 8.02 -11.70 10.71
C ARG A 81 8.61 -11.70 9.30
N THR A 82 8.56 -10.58 8.57
CA THR A 82 8.73 -10.57 7.11
C THR A 82 9.72 -9.54 6.59
N TYR A 83 10.36 -8.78 7.48
CA TYR A 83 11.37 -7.81 7.07
C TYR A 83 12.64 -8.51 6.56
N ILE A 84 13.34 -7.80 5.67
CA ILE A 84 14.65 -8.19 5.12
C ILE A 84 15.75 -7.24 5.57
N GLN A 85 15.38 -6.05 6.05
CA GLN A 85 16.28 -5.09 6.68
C GLN A 85 15.53 -4.24 7.71
N MET A 86 16.13 -3.91 8.85
CA MET A 86 15.60 -2.96 9.83
C MET A 86 16.65 -1.94 10.26
N ARG A 87 16.22 -0.68 10.41
CA ARG A 87 17.08 0.44 10.81
C ARG A 87 16.33 1.43 11.70
N MET A 88 17.04 1.97 12.67
CA MET A 88 16.64 3.15 13.42
C MET A 88 17.12 4.41 12.68
N LEU A 89 16.19 5.30 12.36
CA LEU A 89 16.50 6.58 11.74
C LEU A 89 16.77 7.65 12.81
N ASN A 90 17.50 8.71 12.42
CA ASN A 90 17.83 9.86 13.27
C ASN A 90 18.58 9.48 14.57
N THR A 91 19.43 8.45 14.54
CA THR A 91 20.21 7.98 15.70
C THR A 91 21.17 9.02 16.26
N GLY A 92 21.71 9.90 15.40
CA GLY A 92 22.53 11.06 15.80
C GLY A 92 21.75 12.20 16.48
N LYS A 93 20.44 12.05 16.68
CA LYS A 93 19.58 12.98 17.39
C LYS A 93 18.95 12.29 18.62
N GLY A 94 18.33 13.10 19.48
CA GLY A 94 17.69 12.62 20.71
C GLY A 94 16.58 11.58 20.45
N PRO A 95 16.25 10.72 21.44
CA PRO A 95 15.27 9.64 21.28
C PRO A 95 13.90 10.07 20.74
N ALA A 96 13.45 11.29 21.07
CA ALA A 96 12.15 11.82 20.67
C ALA A 96 11.95 11.95 19.15
N VAL A 97 13.01 11.96 18.35
CA VAL A 97 12.93 12.07 16.88
C VAL A 97 13.40 10.81 16.16
N ARG A 98 13.71 9.74 16.90
CA ARG A 98 14.08 8.46 16.33
C ARG A 98 12.84 7.73 15.81
N ALA A 99 13.01 6.99 14.73
CA ALA A 99 11.93 6.21 14.17
C ALA A 99 12.44 4.96 13.47
N LEU A 100 11.77 3.84 13.70
CA LEU A 100 12.07 2.59 13.02
C LEU A 100 11.61 2.62 11.58
N ARG A 101 12.40 1.97 10.73
CA ARG A 101 12.07 1.66 9.35
C ARG A 101 12.54 0.25 9.02
N ALA A 102 11.68 -0.55 8.41
CA ALA A 102 12.02 -1.86 7.91
C ALA A 102 11.73 -1.98 6.42
N GLN A 103 12.65 -2.58 5.66
CA GLN A 103 12.35 -3.13 4.35
C GLN A 103 11.62 -4.45 4.53
N ALA A 104 10.52 -4.63 3.84
CA ALA A 104 9.70 -5.83 3.83
C ALA A 104 10.09 -6.70 2.64
N ASP A 105 10.11 -8.02 2.84
CA ASP A 105 9.84 -8.92 1.71
C ASP A 105 8.35 -8.81 1.38
N LYS A 106 8.03 -8.21 0.24
CA LYS A 106 6.63 -7.91 -0.11
C LYS A 106 5.78 -9.17 -0.23
N ALA A 107 6.33 -10.23 -0.80
CA ALA A 107 5.61 -11.48 -1.01
C ALA A 107 5.38 -12.18 0.33
N ALA A 108 6.39 -12.22 1.20
CA ALA A 108 6.25 -12.76 2.55
C ALA A 108 5.27 -11.93 3.39
N TYR A 109 5.30 -10.59 3.31
CA TYR A 109 4.38 -9.72 4.03
C TYR A 109 2.91 -10.00 3.68
N HIS A 110 2.61 -10.10 2.38
CA HIS A 110 1.30 -10.51 1.88
C HIS A 110 0.90 -11.88 2.42
N ARG A 111 1.73 -12.91 2.23
CA ARG A 111 1.43 -14.29 2.63
C ARG A 111 1.19 -14.40 4.14
N SER A 112 2.03 -13.74 4.93
CA SER A 112 1.93 -13.73 6.39
C SER A 112 0.63 -13.04 6.86
N MET A 113 0.27 -11.89 6.28
CA MET A 113 -1.00 -11.22 6.63
C MET A 113 -2.21 -12.06 6.22
N LYS A 114 -2.16 -12.68 5.04
CA LYS A 114 -3.23 -13.58 4.54
C LYS A 114 -3.40 -14.77 5.49
N HIS A 115 -2.30 -15.39 5.91
CA HIS A 115 -2.32 -16.48 6.87
C HIS A 115 -2.96 -16.07 8.20
N VAL A 116 -2.63 -14.90 8.74
CA VAL A 116 -3.26 -14.40 9.99
C VAL A 116 -4.77 -14.21 9.81
N ILE A 117 -5.19 -13.60 8.71
CA ILE A 117 -6.61 -13.35 8.41
C ILE A 117 -7.38 -14.67 8.27
N GLU A 118 -6.86 -15.62 7.51
CA GLU A 118 -7.50 -16.93 7.27
C GLU A 118 -7.66 -17.76 8.55
N ASN A 119 -6.82 -17.54 9.56
CA ASN A 119 -6.84 -18.26 10.83
C ASN A 119 -7.45 -17.45 11.98
N THR A 120 -7.99 -16.25 11.73
CA THR A 120 -8.63 -15.44 12.78
C THR A 120 -10.10 -15.88 12.95
N PRO A 121 -10.54 -16.29 14.15
CA PRO A 121 -11.94 -16.61 14.41
C PRO A 121 -12.87 -15.43 14.09
N ASN A 122 -14.10 -15.72 13.70
CA ASN A 122 -15.13 -14.73 13.32
C ASN A 122 -14.82 -13.90 12.06
N LEU A 123 -13.78 -14.23 11.30
CA LEU A 123 -13.39 -13.52 10.09
C LEU A 123 -13.51 -14.41 8.84
N ASP A 124 -14.52 -14.14 8.02
CA ASP A 124 -14.65 -14.76 6.71
C ASP A 124 -13.89 -13.92 5.66
N LEU A 125 -12.91 -14.52 4.99
CA LEU A 125 -12.22 -13.92 3.86
C LEU A 125 -12.88 -14.39 2.55
N ARG A 126 -13.31 -13.45 1.70
CA ARG A 126 -13.96 -13.77 0.44
C ARG A 126 -13.45 -12.96 -0.74
N GLN A 127 -13.20 -13.65 -1.86
CA GLN A 127 -12.96 -12.98 -3.13
C GLN A 127 -14.27 -12.51 -3.76
N GLY A 128 -14.35 -11.23 -4.10
CA GLY A 128 -15.49 -10.63 -4.79
C GLY A 128 -15.33 -9.13 -4.99
N LEU A 129 -16.11 -8.60 -5.92
CA LEU A 129 -16.16 -7.17 -6.22
C LEU A 129 -17.46 -6.59 -5.68
N ALA A 130 -17.40 -5.77 -4.62
CA ALA A 130 -18.54 -4.98 -4.21
C ALA A 130 -18.87 -3.93 -5.27
N ILE A 131 -20.16 -3.79 -5.60
CA ILE A 131 -20.65 -2.84 -6.60
C ILE A 131 -21.67 -1.84 -6.05
N GLU A 132 -22.26 -2.13 -4.89
CA GLU A 132 -23.33 -1.33 -4.29
C GLU A 132 -23.27 -1.46 -2.76
N VAL A 133 -23.52 -0.36 -2.05
CA VAL A 133 -23.84 -0.34 -0.62
C VAL A 133 -25.36 -0.31 -0.49
N LEU A 134 -25.92 -1.26 0.24
CA LEU A 134 -27.35 -1.29 0.56
C LEU A 134 -27.64 -0.27 1.65
N VAL A 135 -28.59 0.64 1.39
CA VAL A 135 -29.00 1.68 2.33
C VAL A 135 -30.50 1.64 2.53
N GLU A 136 -30.93 1.53 3.79
CA GLU A 136 -32.33 1.55 4.21
C GLU A 136 -32.51 2.67 5.25
N ASN A 137 -33.47 3.58 5.04
CA ASN A 137 -33.74 4.71 5.94
C ASN A 137 -32.48 5.54 6.30
N GLY A 138 -31.55 5.70 5.37
CA GLY A 138 -30.29 6.43 5.57
C GLY A 138 -29.20 5.64 6.31
N GLN A 139 -29.43 4.37 6.65
CA GLN A 139 -28.46 3.51 7.30
C GLN A 139 -27.87 2.49 6.30
N ALA A 140 -26.55 2.31 6.33
CA ALA A 140 -25.90 1.25 5.57
C ALA A 140 -26.18 -0.12 6.20
N VAL A 141 -26.87 -1.00 5.47
CA VAL A 141 -27.35 -2.30 5.95
C VAL A 141 -26.70 -3.49 5.24
N GLY A 142 -25.71 -3.25 4.39
CA GLY A 142 -25.03 -4.31 3.65
C GLY A 142 -24.36 -3.85 2.36
N ILE A 143 -23.92 -4.82 1.56
CA ILE A 143 -23.36 -4.60 0.22
C ILE A 143 -23.91 -5.62 -0.78
N VAL A 144 -23.85 -5.28 -2.07
CA VAL A 144 -24.08 -6.21 -3.17
C VAL A 144 -22.77 -6.45 -3.92
N ALA A 145 -22.41 -7.72 -4.11
CA ALA A 145 -21.29 -8.11 -4.95
C ALA A 145 -21.70 -8.18 -6.43
N ALA A 146 -20.73 -8.10 -7.34
CA ALA A 146 -20.95 -8.15 -8.78
C ALA A 146 -21.67 -9.42 -9.26
N THR A 147 -21.64 -10.49 -8.47
CA THR A 147 -22.34 -11.76 -8.71
C THR A 147 -23.82 -11.73 -8.34
N GLY A 148 -24.33 -10.63 -7.79
CA GLY A 148 -25.69 -10.51 -7.26
C GLY A 148 -25.83 -10.91 -5.79
N ALA A 149 -24.77 -11.43 -5.16
CA ALA A 149 -24.77 -11.80 -3.76
C ALA A 149 -24.97 -10.56 -2.86
N MET A 150 -26.02 -10.56 -2.06
CA MET A 150 -26.33 -9.53 -1.07
C MET A 150 -25.87 -10.00 0.30
N TYR A 151 -24.97 -9.23 0.91
CA TYR A 151 -24.50 -9.48 2.27
C TYR A 151 -25.04 -8.40 3.19
N ARG A 152 -25.80 -8.79 4.21
CA ARG A 152 -26.37 -7.88 5.21
C ARG A 152 -25.38 -7.64 6.34
N ALA A 153 -25.32 -6.41 6.85
CA ALA A 153 -24.53 -6.08 8.03
C ALA A 153 -25.08 -4.90 8.83
N LYS A 154 -24.67 -4.84 10.10
CA LYS A 154 -24.95 -3.68 10.97
C LYS A 154 -24.04 -2.50 10.67
N SER A 155 -22.87 -2.74 10.06
CA SER A 155 -21.90 -1.71 9.67
C SER A 155 -21.08 -2.14 8.46
N VAL A 156 -20.67 -1.16 7.65
CA VAL A 156 -19.84 -1.36 6.46
C VAL A 156 -18.64 -0.42 6.50
N VAL A 157 -17.44 -0.96 6.32
CA VAL A 157 -16.17 -0.22 6.25
C VAL A 157 -15.64 -0.32 4.82
N LEU A 158 -15.47 0.82 4.14
CA LEU A 158 -14.96 0.87 2.76
C LEU A 158 -13.48 1.24 2.74
N THR A 159 -12.65 0.33 2.24
CA THR A 159 -11.18 0.46 2.13
C THR A 159 -10.70 0.17 0.71
N ALA A 160 -11.38 0.76 -0.28
CA ALA A 160 -11.19 0.48 -1.71
C ALA A 160 -9.79 0.85 -2.27
N GLY A 161 -8.98 1.59 -1.52
CA GLY A 161 -7.61 1.97 -1.89
C GLY A 161 -7.55 2.67 -3.26
N THR A 162 -6.50 2.39 -4.02
CA THR A 162 -6.30 2.94 -5.37
C THR A 162 -7.07 2.20 -6.47
N SER A 163 -7.86 1.18 -6.11
CA SER A 163 -8.70 0.45 -7.07
C SER A 163 -9.99 1.20 -7.41
N SER A 164 -10.48 2.09 -6.53
CA SER A 164 -11.67 2.92 -6.78
C SER A 164 -11.44 3.87 -7.96
N ARG A 165 -12.12 3.61 -9.09
CA ARG A 165 -11.95 4.32 -10.37
C ARG A 165 -10.47 4.56 -10.72
N GLY A 166 -9.64 3.54 -10.48
CA GLY A 166 -8.21 3.58 -10.71
C GLY A 166 -7.89 3.83 -12.19
N LYS A 167 -6.88 4.66 -12.44
CA LYS A 167 -6.40 4.98 -13.79
C LYS A 167 -4.87 5.04 -13.75
N ILE A 168 -4.23 4.21 -14.56
CA ILE A 168 -2.78 4.22 -14.74
C ILE A 168 -2.44 5.23 -15.83
N ILE A 169 -1.32 5.93 -15.62
CA ILE A 169 -0.83 6.99 -16.51
C ILE A 169 0.68 6.82 -16.67
N ILE A 170 1.13 6.58 -17.90
CA ILE A 170 2.54 6.39 -18.28
C ILE A 170 2.80 7.24 -19.52
N GLY A 171 3.39 8.43 -19.33
CA GLY A 171 3.46 9.43 -20.40
C GLY A 171 2.04 9.77 -20.91
N GLU A 172 1.82 9.56 -22.20
CA GLU A 172 0.53 9.76 -22.87
C GLU A 172 -0.44 8.57 -22.68
N LEU A 173 0.08 7.39 -22.34
CA LEU A 173 -0.71 6.18 -22.17
C LEU A 173 -1.57 6.26 -20.90
N MET A 174 -2.86 5.99 -21.08
CA MET A 174 -3.85 6.04 -20.02
C MET A 174 -4.83 4.88 -20.12
N TYR A 175 -4.99 4.11 -19.06
CA TYR A 175 -5.96 3.00 -19.02
C TYR A 175 -6.55 2.78 -17.62
N SER A 176 -7.76 2.21 -17.57
CA SER A 176 -8.47 1.93 -16.33
C SER A 176 -7.88 0.68 -15.67
N SER A 177 -7.35 0.83 -14.46
CA SER A 177 -6.76 -0.28 -13.71
C SER A 177 -6.55 0.10 -12.24
N GLY A 178 -6.62 -0.91 -11.36
CA GLY A 178 -6.11 -0.80 -10.00
C GLY A 178 -4.58 -0.86 -9.95
N PRO A 179 -3.98 -0.98 -8.75
CA PRO A 179 -2.53 -1.13 -8.63
C PRO A 179 -2.05 -2.42 -9.34
N ASN A 180 -0.85 -2.39 -9.91
CA ASN A 180 -0.21 -3.55 -10.55
C ASN A 180 -1.06 -4.24 -11.64
N ASN A 181 -1.67 -3.45 -12.53
CA ASN A 181 -2.54 -3.96 -13.61
C ASN A 181 -3.74 -4.80 -13.13
N SER A 182 -4.20 -4.59 -11.89
CA SER A 182 -5.36 -5.29 -11.35
C SER A 182 -6.68 -4.69 -11.82
N LEU A 183 -7.77 -5.43 -11.58
CA LEU A 183 -9.13 -5.01 -11.88
C LEU A 183 -9.51 -3.76 -11.05
N PRO A 184 -10.00 -2.68 -11.67
CA PRO A 184 -10.49 -1.51 -10.95
C PRO A 184 -11.92 -1.73 -10.42
N SER A 185 -12.29 -1.02 -9.36
CA SER A 185 -13.67 -0.93 -8.85
C SER A 185 -14.33 0.35 -9.35
N ILE A 186 -15.25 0.22 -10.31
CA ILE A 186 -15.94 1.35 -10.94
C ILE A 186 -17.33 1.57 -10.32
N LYS A 187 -18.18 0.53 -10.38
CA LYS A 187 -19.59 0.60 -9.99
C LYS A 187 -19.82 1.03 -8.54
N LEU A 188 -18.98 0.57 -7.60
CA LEU A 188 -19.10 1.00 -6.20
C LEU A 188 -18.94 2.51 -6.05
N SER A 189 -18.06 3.13 -6.84
CA SER A 189 -17.87 4.58 -6.78
C SER A 189 -19.03 5.35 -7.43
N GLU A 190 -19.64 4.80 -8.48
CA GLU A 190 -20.88 5.32 -9.07
C GLU A 190 -22.04 5.24 -8.08
N ASN A 191 -22.15 4.13 -7.35
CA ASN A 191 -23.15 3.97 -6.30
C ASN A 191 -22.96 4.99 -5.16
N LEU A 192 -21.71 5.26 -4.73
CA LEU A 192 -21.46 6.30 -3.72
C LEU A 192 -21.90 7.71 -4.19
N GLU A 193 -21.70 8.05 -5.45
CA GLU A 193 -22.19 9.32 -6.00
C GLU A 193 -23.73 9.39 -6.01
N GLN A 194 -24.40 8.28 -6.35
CA GLN A 194 -25.86 8.16 -6.29
C GLN A 194 -26.39 8.32 -4.86
N LEU A 195 -25.64 7.86 -3.87
CA LEU A 195 -25.93 8.07 -2.44
C LEU A 195 -25.62 9.50 -1.95
N GLY A 196 -25.14 10.39 -2.83
CA GLY A 196 -24.91 11.81 -2.52
C GLY A 196 -23.48 12.16 -2.10
N PHE A 197 -22.52 11.23 -2.16
CA PHE A 197 -21.13 11.54 -1.84
C PHE A 197 -20.45 12.36 -2.94
N LYS A 198 -19.67 13.36 -2.53
CA LYS A 198 -18.82 14.14 -3.44
C LYS A 198 -17.45 13.48 -3.56
N LEU A 199 -17.18 12.83 -4.69
CA LEU A 199 -15.90 12.19 -4.94
C LEU A 199 -14.86 13.16 -5.52
N ARG A 200 -13.59 12.95 -5.17
CA ARG A 200 -12.43 13.68 -5.71
C ARG A 200 -11.38 12.69 -6.19
N ARG A 201 -10.54 13.12 -7.13
CA ARG A 201 -9.43 12.32 -7.64
C ARG A 201 -8.10 12.81 -7.08
N PHE A 202 -7.32 11.88 -6.56
CA PHE A 202 -5.92 12.09 -6.19
C PHE A 202 -5.00 11.33 -7.13
N LYS A 203 -3.76 11.80 -7.24
CA LYS A 203 -2.70 11.16 -8.01
C LYS A 203 -1.53 10.84 -7.09
N THR A 204 -0.99 9.63 -7.22
CA THR A 204 0.32 9.26 -6.68
C THR A 204 1.16 8.62 -7.77
N GLY A 205 2.48 8.74 -7.68
CA GLY A 205 3.43 8.03 -8.53
C GLY A 205 4.04 6.84 -7.80
N THR A 206 4.63 5.93 -8.58
CA THR A 206 5.54 4.88 -8.10
C THR A 206 6.70 4.83 -9.10
N PRO A 207 7.94 4.61 -8.65
CA PRO A 207 9.07 4.45 -9.55
C PRO A 207 9.02 3.12 -10.31
N PRO A 208 9.85 2.99 -11.35
CA PRO A 208 10.06 1.71 -12.01
C PRO A 208 10.68 0.69 -11.03
N ARG A 209 10.46 -0.59 -11.34
CA ARG A 209 11.23 -1.69 -10.78
C ARG A 209 12.28 -2.08 -11.80
N VAL A 210 13.49 -2.34 -11.33
CA VAL A 210 14.64 -2.70 -12.18
C VAL A 210 15.15 -4.08 -11.81
N ASN A 211 15.74 -4.79 -12.76
CA ASN A 211 16.35 -6.09 -12.52
C ASN A 211 17.72 -5.91 -11.82
N GLY A 212 17.83 -6.40 -10.59
CA GLY A 212 19.02 -6.33 -9.75
C GLY A 212 20.27 -6.93 -10.39
N ASN A 213 20.10 -7.94 -11.26
CA ASN A 213 21.23 -8.56 -11.98
C ASN A 213 21.84 -7.64 -13.05
N THR A 214 21.22 -6.49 -13.32
CA THR A 214 21.70 -5.48 -14.27
C THR A 214 22.26 -4.23 -13.58
N ILE A 215 22.29 -4.22 -12.24
CA ILE A 215 22.83 -3.11 -11.45
C ILE A 215 24.30 -3.37 -11.15
N ASP A 216 25.13 -2.37 -11.44
CA ASP A 216 26.53 -2.33 -11.03
C ASP A 216 26.64 -1.76 -9.60
N PHE A 217 26.59 -2.64 -8.60
CA PHE A 217 26.58 -2.25 -7.18
C PHE A 217 27.92 -1.66 -6.70
N ASP A 218 29.03 -1.94 -7.38
CA ASP A 218 30.35 -1.38 -7.07
C ASP A 218 30.38 0.16 -7.24
N LYS A 219 29.44 0.71 -8.00
CA LYS A 219 29.25 2.15 -8.19
C LYS A 219 28.22 2.77 -7.23
N THR A 220 27.79 2.03 -6.21
CA THR A 220 26.77 2.47 -5.24
C THR A 220 27.30 2.40 -3.81
N GLU A 221 26.68 3.13 -2.90
CA GLU A 221 27.03 3.08 -1.48
C GLU A 221 26.09 2.10 -0.75
N GLU A 222 26.67 1.06 -0.16
CA GLU A 222 25.92 0.06 0.60
C GLU A 222 25.38 0.64 1.93
N GLN A 223 24.14 0.31 2.26
CA GLN A 223 23.44 0.70 3.48
C GLN A 223 22.90 -0.55 4.18
N HIS A 224 23.67 -1.05 5.14
CA HIS A 224 23.32 -2.21 5.97
C HIS A 224 22.18 -1.89 6.96
N GLY A 225 21.52 -2.96 7.43
CA GLY A 225 20.63 -2.93 8.58
C GLY A 225 21.35 -2.80 9.92
N ASP A 226 20.60 -2.48 10.98
CA ASP A 226 21.14 -2.38 12.33
C ASP A 226 21.40 -3.76 12.93
N LYS A 227 22.54 -3.93 13.61
CA LYS A 227 22.89 -5.18 14.32
C LYS A 227 22.18 -5.33 15.66
N THR A 228 21.87 -4.21 16.32
CA THR A 228 21.14 -4.21 17.58
C THR A 228 19.66 -4.51 17.31
N PRO A 229 19.07 -5.49 18.02
CA PRO A 229 17.67 -5.82 17.86
C PRO A 229 16.76 -4.60 18.05
N ASN A 230 15.84 -4.46 17.11
CA ASN A 230 14.74 -3.52 17.16
C ASN A 230 13.51 -4.22 16.58
N HIS A 231 12.33 -3.89 17.11
CA HIS A 231 11.08 -4.50 16.70
C HIS A 231 10.00 -3.44 16.60
N PHE A 232 9.12 -3.57 15.61
CA PHE A 232 7.91 -2.76 15.56
C PHE A 232 6.90 -3.20 16.61
N SER A 233 6.74 -4.51 16.81
CA SER A 233 5.87 -5.03 17.85
C SER A 233 6.54 -5.00 19.22
N PHE A 234 5.77 -4.67 20.25
CA PHE A 234 6.18 -4.80 21.65
C PHE A 234 6.21 -6.26 22.13
N THR A 235 5.70 -7.20 21.34
CA THR A 235 5.59 -8.63 21.69
C THR A 235 6.57 -9.53 20.94
N THR A 236 7.28 -9.01 19.94
CA THR A 236 8.31 -9.77 19.23
C THR A 236 9.56 -9.91 20.12
N PRO A 237 10.04 -11.13 20.40
CA PRO A 237 11.25 -11.33 21.19
C PRO A 237 12.53 -11.10 20.38
N ASP A 238 13.56 -10.53 21.01
CA ASP A 238 14.87 -10.30 20.37
C ASP A 238 15.53 -11.56 19.79
N SER A 239 15.15 -12.75 20.29
CA SER A 239 15.66 -14.03 19.79
C SER A 239 15.30 -14.32 18.33
N VAL A 240 14.24 -13.69 17.80
CA VAL A 240 13.84 -13.83 16.40
C VAL A 240 14.36 -12.71 15.50
N TYR A 241 15.20 -11.80 16.02
CA TYR A 241 15.79 -10.74 15.22
C TYR A 241 16.70 -11.31 14.12
N LEU A 242 16.50 -10.84 12.89
CA LEU A 242 17.14 -11.30 11.68
C LEU A 242 18.61 -10.84 11.67
N LYS A 243 19.52 -11.81 11.64
CA LYS A 243 20.97 -11.57 11.61
C LYS A 243 21.50 -11.36 10.20
N ASP A 244 21.02 -12.16 9.25
CA ASP A 244 21.35 -12.07 7.83
C ASP A 244 20.41 -11.08 7.14
N GLN A 245 20.64 -9.77 7.28
CA GLN A 245 19.80 -8.75 6.64
C GLN A 245 20.33 -8.39 5.26
N LEU A 246 19.43 -8.17 4.30
CA LEU A 246 19.80 -7.62 2.99
C LEU A 246 20.16 -6.14 3.11
N SER A 247 21.06 -5.68 2.25
CA SER A 247 21.43 -4.27 2.15
C SER A 247 20.53 -3.50 1.18
N CYS A 248 20.35 -2.22 1.45
CA CYS A 248 19.91 -1.26 0.46
C CYS A 248 21.13 -0.57 -0.12
N TRP A 249 20.96 0.09 -1.26
CA TRP A 249 22.06 0.79 -1.90
C TRP A 249 21.66 2.22 -2.21
N MET A 250 22.62 3.13 -2.13
CA MET A 250 22.40 4.55 -2.36
C MET A 250 23.19 5.02 -3.56
N THR A 251 22.55 5.82 -4.40
CA THR A 251 23.17 6.46 -5.56
C THR A 251 22.52 7.81 -5.82
N TYR A 252 22.93 8.49 -6.90
CA TYR A 252 22.49 9.85 -7.21
C TYR A 252 22.18 10.00 -8.69
N THR A 253 21.18 10.84 -8.99
CA THR A 253 21.03 11.41 -10.34
C THR A 253 22.18 12.35 -10.68
N ASN A 254 22.36 12.66 -11.95
CA ASN A 254 23.37 13.60 -12.42
C ASN A 254 22.79 14.57 -13.47
N ALA A 255 23.64 15.49 -13.98
CA ALA A 255 23.25 16.47 -14.98
C ALA A 255 22.67 15.83 -16.26
N THR A 256 23.23 14.71 -16.71
CA THR A 256 22.72 13.96 -17.87
C THR A 256 21.31 13.44 -17.61
N THR A 257 21.05 12.84 -16.43
CA THR A 257 19.70 12.41 -16.04
C THR A 257 18.72 13.58 -16.04
N HIS A 258 19.14 14.74 -15.52
CA HIS A 258 18.28 15.92 -15.48
C HIS A 258 17.97 16.44 -16.89
N GLN A 259 18.96 16.45 -17.79
CA GLN A 259 18.76 16.87 -19.17
C GLN A 259 17.75 15.95 -19.88
N ILE A 260 17.92 14.62 -19.78
CA ILE A 260 16.98 13.65 -20.37
C ILE A 260 15.55 13.89 -19.87
N ILE A 261 15.38 14.15 -18.57
CA ILE A 261 14.05 14.44 -18.01
C ILE A 261 13.50 15.75 -18.56
N ARG A 262 14.31 16.83 -18.61
CA ARG A 262 13.90 18.14 -19.15
C ARG A 262 13.46 18.05 -20.60
N ASP A 263 14.20 17.31 -21.41
CA ASP A 263 13.92 17.11 -22.84
C ASP A 263 12.60 16.36 -23.10
N ASN A 264 12.02 15.72 -22.07
CA ASN A 264 10.80 14.92 -22.16
C ASN A 264 9.70 15.40 -21.18
N LEU A 265 9.81 16.60 -20.62
CA LEU A 265 8.82 17.11 -19.65
C LEU A 265 7.44 17.30 -20.26
N ASP A 266 7.35 17.60 -21.55
CA ASP A 266 6.12 17.73 -22.32
C ASP A 266 5.27 16.46 -22.30
N ARG A 267 5.91 15.29 -22.12
CA ARG A 267 5.26 13.98 -22.02
C ARG A 267 4.76 13.68 -20.61
N ALA A 268 5.30 14.35 -19.60
CA ALA A 268 4.97 14.09 -18.21
C ALA A 268 3.55 14.61 -17.90
N PRO A 269 2.64 13.76 -17.37
CA PRO A 269 1.23 14.11 -17.20
C PRO A 269 0.92 15.34 -16.34
N MET A 270 1.87 15.75 -15.49
CA MET A 270 1.76 16.98 -14.68
C MET A 270 1.94 18.24 -15.52
N PHE A 271 2.78 18.19 -16.55
CA PHE A 271 3.20 19.32 -17.36
C PHE A 271 2.46 19.39 -18.70
N SER A 272 1.98 18.25 -19.20
CA SER A 272 1.16 18.17 -20.42
C SER A 272 -0.29 18.67 -20.27
N GLY A 273 -0.72 19.03 -19.06
CA GLY A 273 -2.09 19.48 -18.78
C GLY A 273 -3.16 18.36 -18.82
N VAL A 274 -2.75 17.11 -19.09
CA VAL A 274 -3.64 15.94 -19.18
C VAL A 274 -4.27 15.58 -17.82
N ILE A 275 -3.61 15.91 -16.71
CA ILE A 275 -4.12 15.65 -15.36
C ILE A 275 -4.69 16.91 -14.71
N LYS A 276 -5.99 16.91 -14.42
CA LYS A 276 -6.66 17.85 -13.51
C LYS A 276 -6.70 17.30 -12.09
N GLY A 277 -5.54 17.23 -11.42
CA GLY A 277 -5.43 16.66 -10.08
C GLY A 277 -4.21 17.21 -9.33
N VAL A 278 -4.40 17.57 -8.07
CA VAL A 278 -3.31 18.10 -7.23
C VAL A 278 -2.42 16.93 -6.79
N GLY A 279 -1.19 16.91 -7.28
CA GLY A 279 -0.17 15.97 -6.80
C GLY A 279 0.21 16.24 -5.33
N PRO A 280 0.84 15.28 -4.63
CA PRO A 280 1.31 15.48 -3.27
C PRO A 280 2.34 16.61 -3.20
N ARG A 281 2.06 17.66 -2.41
CA ARG A 281 2.97 18.83 -2.27
C ARG A 281 4.36 18.44 -1.77
N TYR A 282 4.43 17.44 -0.89
CA TYR A 282 5.63 17.10 -0.10
C TYR A 282 6.35 15.83 -0.60
N CYS A 283 5.80 15.11 -1.57
CA CYS A 283 6.44 13.94 -2.19
C CYS A 283 6.36 14.03 -3.72
N PRO A 284 6.97 15.07 -4.33
CA PRO A 284 6.96 15.24 -5.77
C PRO A 284 7.68 14.08 -6.48
N SER A 285 7.22 13.77 -7.69
CA SER A 285 7.93 12.86 -8.60
C SER A 285 9.28 13.46 -9.03
N ILE A 286 10.18 12.65 -9.58
CA ILE A 286 11.53 13.11 -9.91
C ILE A 286 11.52 14.26 -10.93
N GLU A 287 10.61 14.23 -11.89
CA GLU A 287 10.42 15.31 -12.87
C GLU A 287 9.95 16.62 -12.20
N ASP A 288 9.09 16.54 -11.20
CA ASP A 288 8.64 17.72 -10.43
C ASP A 288 9.74 18.21 -9.47
N LYS A 289 10.58 17.32 -8.92
CA LYS A 289 11.76 17.69 -8.12
C LYS A 289 12.78 18.47 -8.94
N ILE A 290 13.08 18.04 -10.16
CA ILE A 290 14.08 18.68 -11.03
C ILE A 290 13.63 20.08 -11.46
N VAL A 291 12.33 20.30 -11.65
CA VAL A 291 11.78 21.63 -11.97
C VAL A 291 11.75 22.53 -10.74
N ARG A 292 11.26 22.04 -9.58
CA ARG A 292 11.13 22.86 -8.37
C ARG A 292 12.44 23.15 -7.66
N PHE A 293 13.39 22.22 -7.71
CA PHE A 293 14.69 22.30 -7.05
C PHE A 293 15.80 22.29 -8.09
N ALA A 294 15.66 23.12 -9.12
CA ALA A 294 16.57 23.19 -10.26
C ALA A 294 18.01 23.58 -9.89
N ASP A 295 18.22 24.16 -8.70
CA ASP A 295 19.53 24.48 -8.13
C ASP A 295 20.30 23.23 -7.68
N LYS A 296 19.63 22.09 -7.47
CA LYS A 296 20.27 20.87 -6.97
C LYS A 296 20.98 20.14 -8.11
N PRO A 297 22.32 19.96 -8.04
CA PRO A 297 23.08 19.29 -9.11
C PRO A 297 22.82 17.78 -9.16
N ARG A 298 22.26 17.21 -8.08
CA ARG A 298 21.92 15.80 -7.95
C ARG A 298 20.81 15.59 -6.93
N HIS A 299 20.08 14.50 -7.10
CA HIS A 299 19.11 13.98 -6.14
C HIS A 299 19.48 12.56 -5.74
N GLN A 300 19.44 12.28 -4.45
CA GLN A 300 19.69 10.96 -3.88
C GLN A 300 18.56 9.99 -4.24
N LEU A 301 18.95 8.75 -4.51
CA LEU A 301 18.09 7.62 -4.81
C LEU A 301 18.46 6.45 -3.89
N PHE A 302 17.47 5.62 -3.54
CA PHE A 302 17.72 4.33 -2.91
C PHE A 302 17.29 3.19 -3.83
N LEU A 303 18.16 2.20 -3.96
CA LEU A 303 17.86 0.90 -4.58
C LEU A 303 17.52 -0.06 -3.44
N GLU A 304 16.26 -0.46 -3.39
CA GLU A 304 15.70 -1.23 -2.28
C GLU A 304 15.21 -2.58 -2.82
N PRO A 305 15.74 -3.73 -2.33
CA PRO A 305 15.25 -5.04 -2.78
C PRO A 305 13.77 -5.22 -2.41
N GLU A 306 12.96 -5.79 -3.30
CA GLU A 306 11.53 -6.03 -3.01
C GLU A 306 11.26 -7.34 -2.22
N GLY A 307 12.27 -8.22 -2.11
CA GLY A 307 12.20 -9.49 -1.37
C GLY A 307 13.45 -10.33 -1.55
N ARG A 308 13.53 -11.48 -0.87
CA ARG A 308 14.67 -12.41 -0.97
C ARG A 308 14.63 -13.26 -2.24
N ASP A 309 13.43 -13.63 -2.65
CA ASP A 309 13.19 -14.57 -3.76
C ASP A 309 12.86 -13.82 -5.08
N THR A 310 13.36 -12.60 -5.24
CA THR A 310 13.17 -11.79 -6.44
C THR A 310 14.41 -10.98 -6.77
N SER A 311 14.65 -10.76 -8.06
CA SER A 311 15.66 -9.81 -8.53
C SER A 311 15.10 -8.40 -8.70
N GLU A 312 13.85 -8.11 -8.31
CA GLU A 312 13.28 -6.77 -8.43
C GLU A 312 13.82 -5.81 -7.38
N TYR A 313 14.31 -4.66 -7.84
CA TYR A 313 14.70 -3.52 -7.01
C TYR A 313 13.79 -2.32 -7.25
N TYR A 314 13.32 -1.73 -6.17
CA TYR A 314 12.58 -0.48 -6.15
C TYR A 314 13.53 0.72 -6.15
N CYS A 315 13.40 1.61 -7.14
CA CYS A 315 14.26 2.79 -7.28
C CYS A 315 13.59 4.05 -6.66
N ARG A 316 13.78 4.27 -5.36
CA ARG A 316 13.10 5.31 -4.58
C ARG A 316 13.61 6.73 -4.81
#